data_AF-M6W7J0-F1
#
_entry.id   AF-M6W7J0-F1
#
_cell.length_a   1.000
_cell.length_b   1.000
_cell.length_c   1.000
_cell.angle_alpha   90.00
_cell.angle_beta   90.00
_cell.angle_gamma   90.00
#
_symmetry.space_group_name_H-M   'P 1'
#
loop_
_entity.id
_entity.type
_entity.pdbx_description
1 polymer ?
#
loop_
_entity_poly.entity_id
_entity_poly.type
_entity_poly.pdbx_seq_one_letter_code
_entity_poly.pdbx_strand_id
1 'polypeptide(L)'
;MPVFSDTEKDFSVRLMYGIMLACGVVVLSYRILHPIFAEKPKAIYTAPYLVSVAIIVCHLIAKSGRILLAAHVLIGIEWLAAFSVMLREGATQTVVFPFCLILILISALLLGIRAAYFYSFLSIVVGITSAYLVQIEVIRPVASTGPWSSLLGEICSFILVAILMKYTLLGFKTVKTELSEVQRYAKLGGWSLNMQTLELVLSKEYQYLLGYDDAKESKTLHLSTFLNAYVFDEEDKARILDILAKSRTQKELRIAP
;
A
#
# COMPACT_ATOMS: atom_id res chain seq x y z
N MET A 1 -5.52 -1.73 20.54
CA MET A 1 -6.15 -1.42 19.24
C MET A 1 -7.66 -1.41 19.45
N PRO A 2 -8.42 -0.41 18.97
CA PRO A 2 -9.88 -0.46 18.97
C PRO A 2 -10.36 -1.54 17.98
N VAL A 3 -11.41 -2.28 18.33
CA VAL A 3 -12.00 -3.36 17.50
C VAL A 3 -13.33 -2.85 16.96
N PHE A 4 -13.54 -2.99 15.64
CA PHE A 4 -14.78 -2.57 14.98
C PHE A 4 -15.50 -3.80 14.38
N SER A 5 -16.83 -3.75 14.31
CA SER A 5 -17.66 -4.83 13.73
C SER A 5 -17.65 -4.85 12.19
N ASP A 6 -17.15 -3.79 11.57
CA ASP A 6 -17.04 -3.61 10.12
C ASP A 6 -15.64 -4.07 9.67
N THR A 7 -15.59 -5.13 8.87
CA THR A 7 -14.35 -5.81 8.44
C THR A 7 -13.39 -4.88 7.71
N GLU A 8 -13.90 -3.96 6.90
CA GLU A 8 -13.07 -3.00 6.15
C GLU A 8 -12.41 -1.98 7.10
N LYS A 9 -13.17 -1.52 8.10
CA LYS A 9 -12.65 -0.64 9.15
C LYS A 9 -11.67 -1.36 10.07
N ASP A 10 -11.94 -2.61 10.42
CA ASP A 10 -11.04 -3.40 11.27
C ASP A 10 -9.70 -3.65 10.55
N PHE A 11 -9.73 -3.98 9.25
CA PHE A 11 -8.53 -4.09 8.43
C PHE A 11 -7.75 -2.77 8.36
N SER A 12 -8.44 -1.66 8.08
CA SER A 12 -7.83 -0.32 8.00
C SER A 12 -7.15 0.09 9.32
N VAL A 13 -7.77 -0.26 10.46
CA VAL A 13 -7.21 -0.01 11.79
C VAL A 13 -5.98 -0.89 12.04
N ARG A 14 -6.05 -2.20 11.74
CA ARG A 14 -4.89 -3.10 11.87
C ARG A 14 -3.72 -2.61 11.03
N LEU A 15 -3.99 -2.20 9.79
CA LEU A 15 -2.99 -1.66 8.88
C LEU A 15 -2.37 -0.38 9.43
N MET A 16 -3.17 0.57 9.90
CA MET A 16 -2.69 1.82 10.49
C MET A 16 -1.81 1.57 11.72
N TYR A 17 -2.23 0.70 12.65
CA TYR A 17 -1.42 0.36 13.82
C TYR A 17 -0.15 -0.42 13.45
N GLY A 18 -0.20 -1.26 12.41
CA GLY A 18 0.97 -1.93 11.86
C GLY A 18 2.00 -0.94 11.29
N ILE A 19 1.53 0.09 10.57
CA ILE A 19 2.37 1.18 10.04
C ILE A 19 2.95 2.00 11.18
N MET A 20 2.14 2.40 12.17
CA MET A 20 2.62 3.13 13.35
C MET A 20 3.72 2.38 14.10
N LEU A 21 3.57 1.06 14.25
CA LEU A 21 4.58 0.23 14.90
C LEU A 21 5.85 0.13 14.05
N ALA A 22 5.72 -0.05 12.73
CA ALA A 22 6.86 -0.08 11.82
C ALA A 22 7.63 1.25 11.84
N CYS A 23 6.94 2.39 11.77
CA CYS A 23 7.54 3.72 11.91
C CYS A 23 8.26 3.86 13.26
N GLY A 24 7.63 3.42 14.35
CA GLY A 24 8.24 3.43 15.69
C GLY A 24 9.52 2.60 15.77
N VAL A 25 9.53 1.39 15.22
CA VAL A 25 10.72 0.51 15.19
C VAL A 25 11.85 1.12 14.37
N VAL A 26 11.55 1.69 13.19
CA VAL A 26 12.55 2.35 12.34
C VAL A 26 13.16 3.55 13.05
N VAL A 27 12.34 4.37 13.71
CA VAL A 27 12.81 5.54 14.45
C VAL A 27 13.67 5.17 15.65
N LEU A 28 13.28 4.16 16.42
CA LEU A 28 14.07 3.65 17.55
C LEU A 28 15.41 3.09 17.06
N SER A 29 15.38 2.27 16.00
CA SER A 29 16.59 1.72 15.38
C SER A 29 17.52 2.83 14.90
N TYR A 30 17.00 3.82 14.18
CA TYR A 30 17.79 4.97 13.72
C TYR A 30 18.39 5.74 14.89
N ARG A 31 17.63 6.00 15.96
CA ARG A 31 18.12 6.70 17.15
C ARG A 31 19.25 5.96 17.87
N ILE A 32 19.20 4.63 17.90
CA ILE A 32 20.24 3.79 18.54
C ILE A 32 21.47 3.66 17.65
N LEU A 33 21.28 3.40 16.36
CA LEU A 33 22.37 3.08 15.42
C LEU A 33 23.09 4.33 14.92
N HIS A 34 22.37 5.44 14.67
CA HIS A 34 22.97 6.62 14.06
C HIS A 34 24.13 7.22 14.87
N PRO A 35 24.07 7.37 16.20
CA PRO A 35 25.21 7.87 16.99
C PRO A 35 26.45 6.97 16.94
N ILE A 36 26.28 5.67 16.65
CA ILE A 36 27.37 4.69 16.58
C ILE A 36 28.10 4.79 15.23
N PHE A 37 27.36 5.05 14.15
CA PHE A 37 27.91 5.07 12.79
C PHE A 37 28.20 6.46 12.22
N ALA A 38 27.70 7.54 12.85
CA ALA A 38 27.90 8.89 12.35
C ALA A 38 29.28 9.44 12.75
N GLU A 39 30.03 9.94 11.77
CA GLU A 39 31.35 10.57 11.99
C GLU A 39 31.28 11.81 12.90
N LYS A 40 30.13 12.51 12.90
CA LYS A 40 29.82 13.61 13.82
C LYS A 40 28.38 13.49 14.33
N PRO A 41 28.15 12.92 15.52
CA PRO A 41 26.81 12.85 16.08
C PRO A 41 26.28 14.26 16.37
N LYS A 42 25.08 14.56 15.88
CA LYS A 42 24.38 15.81 16.19
C LYS A 42 23.83 15.73 17.62
N ALA A 43 23.90 16.82 18.37
CA ALA A 43 23.40 16.87 19.75
C ALA A 43 21.88 16.62 19.85
N ILE A 44 21.11 17.00 18.82
CA ILE A 44 19.64 16.84 18.79
C ILE A 44 19.19 16.36 17.41
N TYR A 45 18.52 15.21 17.37
CA TYR A 45 17.83 14.68 16.19
C TYR A 45 16.34 14.97 16.31
N THR A 46 15.80 15.88 15.49
CA THR A 46 14.39 16.31 15.57
C THR A 46 13.41 15.29 14.99
N ALA A 47 13.80 14.54 13.95
CA ALA A 47 12.92 13.56 13.28
C ALA A 47 12.36 12.49 14.22
N PRO A 48 13.15 11.80 15.09
CA PRO A 48 12.61 10.82 16.02
C PRO A 48 11.51 11.35 16.94
N TYR A 49 11.63 12.59 17.40
CA TYR A 49 10.64 13.21 18.27
C TYR A 49 9.36 13.54 17.49
N LEU A 50 9.48 14.08 16.27
CA LEU A 50 8.33 14.41 15.43
C LEU A 50 7.51 13.17 15.05
N VAL A 51 8.18 12.07 14.68
CA VAL A 51 7.50 10.80 14.37
C VAL A 51 6.84 10.21 15.62
N SER A 52 7.50 10.29 16.79
CA SER A 52 6.90 9.84 18.06
C SER A 52 5.64 10.63 18.41
N VAL A 53 5.67 11.95 18.22
CA VAL A 53 4.48 12.81 18.38
C VAL A 53 3.39 12.43 17.37
N ALA A 54 3.75 12.20 16.11
CA ALA A 54 2.81 11.77 15.08
C ALA A 54 2.08 10.47 15.46
N ILE A 55 2.82 9.47 15.98
CA ILE A 55 2.26 8.21 16.47
C ILE A 55 1.30 8.44 17.63
N ILE A 56 1.67 9.27 18.62
CA ILE A 56 0.81 9.55 19.78
C ILE A 56 -0.48 10.27 19.34
N VAL A 57 -0.36 11.32 18.54
CA VAL A 57 -1.53 12.09 18.06
C VAL A 57 -2.43 11.19 17.20
N CYS A 58 -1.85 10.40 16.30
CA CYS A 58 -2.59 9.42 15.51
C CYS A 58 -3.34 8.42 16.40
N HIS A 59 -2.69 7.88 17.44
CA HIS A 59 -3.32 6.95 18.39
C HIS A 59 -4.53 7.58 19.11
N LEU A 60 -4.40 8.84 19.56
CA LEU A 60 -5.47 9.55 20.25
C LEU A 60 -6.67 9.81 19.33
N ILE A 61 -6.43 10.23 18.08
CA ILE A 61 -7.49 10.44 17.09
C ILE A 61 -8.13 9.10 16.70
N ALA A 62 -7.34 8.04 16.54
CA ALA A 62 -7.82 6.71 16.23
C ALA A 62 -8.75 6.15 17.31
N LYS A 63 -8.47 6.43 18.60
CA LYS A 63 -9.35 6.07 19.72
C LYS A 63 -10.73 6.73 19.65
N SER A 64 -10.84 7.89 19.01
CA SER A 64 -12.12 8.58 18.79
C SER A 64 -12.95 7.99 17.63
N GLY A 65 -12.46 6.93 16.96
CA GLY A 65 -13.12 6.30 15.81
C GLY A 65 -12.88 7.01 14.47
N ARG A 66 -12.15 8.14 14.47
CA ARG A 66 -11.86 8.93 13.26
C ARG A 66 -10.59 8.44 12.54
N ILE A 67 -10.62 7.20 12.03
CA ILE A 67 -9.44 6.52 11.44
C ILE A 67 -8.87 7.25 10.21
N LEU A 68 -9.73 7.72 9.30
CA LEU A 68 -9.32 8.51 8.12
C LEU A 68 -8.61 9.81 8.49
N LEU A 69 -9.09 10.49 9.53
CA LEU A 69 -8.46 11.71 10.03
C LEU A 69 -7.11 11.40 10.68
N ALA A 70 -7.04 10.31 11.48
CA ALA A 70 -5.81 9.87 12.11
C ALA A 70 -4.72 9.57 11.07
N ALA A 71 -5.08 8.91 9.96
CA ALA A 71 -4.17 8.64 8.86
C ALA A 71 -3.66 9.92 8.16
N HIS A 72 -4.53 10.89 7.86
CA HIS A 72 -4.10 12.18 7.31
C HIS A 72 -3.16 12.94 8.26
N VAL A 73 -3.45 12.92 9.56
CA VAL A 73 -2.61 13.58 10.56
C VAL A 73 -1.26 12.89 10.69
N LEU A 74 -1.20 11.56 10.71
CA LEU A 74 0.04 10.79 10.73
C LEU A 74 0.92 11.14 9.52
N ILE A 75 0.36 10.99 8.31
CA ILE A 75 1.09 11.23 7.06
C ILE A 75 1.48 12.70 6.94
N GLY A 76 0.60 13.63 7.31
CA GLY A 76 0.87 15.06 7.27
C GLY A 76 2.01 15.47 8.21
N ILE A 77 2.04 14.95 9.44
CA ILE A 77 3.13 15.25 10.39
C ILE A 77 4.45 14.61 9.92
N GLU A 78 4.43 13.35 9.46
CA GLU A 78 5.63 12.70 8.93
C GLU A 78 6.16 13.42 7.68
N TRP A 79 5.28 13.87 6.79
CA TRP A 79 5.61 14.68 5.63
C TRP A 79 6.27 16.00 6.06
N LEU A 80 5.64 16.77 6.96
CA LEU A 80 6.21 18.01 7.48
C LEU A 80 7.56 17.80 8.15
N ALA A 81 7.72 16.71 8.91
CA ALA A 81 8.97 16.36 9.57
C ALA A 81 10.07 16.04 8.57
N ALA A 82 9.80 15.21 7.56
CA ALA A 82 10.75 14.84 6.52
C ALA A 82 11.24 16.08 5.75
N PHE A 83 10.33 16.95 5.32
CA PHE A 83 10.69 18.16 4.58
C PHE A 83 11.36 19.23 5.44
N SER A 84 10.99 19.36 6.72
CA SER A 84 11.69 20.27 7.64
C SER A 84 13.14 19.85 7.89
N VAL A 85 13.40 18.54 8.00
CA VAL A 85 14.75 18.00 8.12
C VAL A 85 15.53 18.18 6.81
N MET A 86 14.89 17.89 5.68
CA MET A 86 15.47 18.10 4.35
C MET A 86 15.93 19.54 4.13
N LEU A 87 15.09 20.53 4.43
CA LEU A 87 15.45 21.95 4.29
C LEU A 87 16.63 22.33 5.20
N ARG A 88 16.72 21.75 6.40
CA ARG A 88 17.84 21.94 7.33
C ARG A 88 19.14 21.27 6.87
N GLU A 89 19.04 20.18 6.15
CA GLU A 89 20.19 19.37 5.72
C GLU A 89 20.67 19.70 4.30
N GLY A 90 20.18 20.80 3.72
CA GLY A 90 20.65 21.28 2.43
C GLY A 90 19.92 20.68 1.23
N ALA A 91 18.70 20.17 1.45
CA ALA A 91 17.70 19.77 0.49
C ALA A 91 17.99 18.60 -0.47
N THR A 92 19.25 18.24 -0.74
CA THR A 92 19.62 17.28 -1.81
C THR A 92 20.29 16.00 -1.31
N GLN A 93 20.15 15.68 -0.02
CA GLN A 93 20.67 14.42 0.54
C GLN A 93 19.90 13.21 -0.03
N THR A 94 20.59 12.13 -0.39
CA THR A 94 20.02 10.93 -1.06
C THR A 94 18.95 10.21 -0.24
N VAL A 95 18.94 10.42 1.08
CA VAL A 95 17.99 9.80 2.02
C VAL A 95 16.56 10.31 1.85
N VAL A 96 16.35 11.49 1.26
CA VAL A 96 15.02 12.13 1.12
C VAL A 96 14.12 11.40 0.13
N PHE A 97 14.67 10.97 -1.01
CA PHE A 97 13.89 10.36 -2.09
C PHE A 97 13.20 9.06 -1.66
N PRO A 98 13.86 8.13 -0.94
CA PRO A 98 13.19 6.98 -0.35
C PRO A 98 12.07 7.32 0.65
N PHE A 99 12.21 8.39 1.45
CA PHE A 99 11.16 8.83 2.38
C PHE A 99 9.89 9.30 1.65
N CYS A 100 10.04 10.02 0.54
CA CYS A 100 8.89 10.41 -0.29
C CYS A 100 8.15 9.17 -0.83
N LEU A 101 8.86 8.14 -1.27
CA LEU A 101 8.25 6.88 -1.73
C LEU A 101 7.48 6.18 -0.60
N ILE A 102 8.03 6.15 0.61
CA ILE A 102 7.38 5.59 1.79
C ILE A 102 6.08 6.34 2.10
N LEU A 103 6.09 7.67 2.11
CA LEU A 103 4.90 8.49 2.38
C LEU A 103 3.81 8.30 1.31
N ILE A 104 4.20 8.22 0.04
CA ILE A 104 3.27 7.94 -1.07
C ILE A 104 2.67 6.54 -0.89
N LEU A 105 3.47 5.54 -0.51
CA LEU A 105 2.98 4.19 -0.29
C LEU A 105 2.02 4.13 0.92
N ILE A 106 2.37 4.75 2.05
CA ILE A 106 1.51 4.81 3.24
C ILE A 106 0.18 5.51 2.92
N SER A 107 0.22 6.62 2.18
CA SER A 107 -1.00 7.34 1.77
C SER A 107 -1.87 6.51 0.82
N ALA A 108 -1.27 5.78 -0.12
CA ALA A 108 -2.01 4.85 -0.98
C ALA A 108 -2.72 3.76 -0.16
N LEU A 109 -2.04 3.22 0.84
CA LEU A 109 -2.54 2.11 1.67
C LEU A 109 -3.62 2.52 2.67
N LEU A 110 -3.51 3.71 3.27
CA LEU A 110 -4.44 4.16 4.31
C LEU A 110 -5.56 5.06 3.79
N LEU A 111 -5.31 5.84 2.73
CA LEU A 111 -6.22 6.88 2.25
C LEU A 111 -6.66 6.66 0.80
N GLY A 112 -6.09 5.67 0.12
CA GLY A 112 -6.40 5.33 -1.26
C GLY A 112 -5.64 6.17 -2.31
N ILE A 113 -5.92 5.87 -3.58
CA ILE A 113 -5.13 6.34 -4.72
C ILE A 113 -5.13 7.87 -4.91
N ARG A 114 -6.24 8.54 -4.56
CA ARG A 114 -6.35 10.01 -4.68
C ARG A 114 -5.39 10.72 -3.74
N ALA A 115 -5.28 10.23 -2.50
CA ALA A 115 -4.34 10.78 -1.54
C ALA A 115 -2.89 10.52 -1.96
N ALA A 116 -2.60 9.33 -2.51
CA ALA A 116 -1.29 9.03 -3.08
C ALA A 116 -0.88 10.02 -4.17
N TYR A 117 -1.78 10.36 -5.11
CA TYR A 117 -1.51 11.38 -6.12
C TYR A 117 -1.28 12.76 -5.50
N PHE A 118 -2.07 13.15 -4.50
CA PHE A 118 -1.91 14.42 -3.80
C PHE A 118 -0.53 14.54 -3.13
N TYR A 119 -0.13 13.53 -2.34
CA TYR A 119 1.18 13.52 -1.67
C TYR A 119 2.35 13.38 -2.66
N SER A 120 2.14 12.69 -3.78
CA SER A 120 3.12 12.63 -4.88
C SER A 120 3.33 14.00 -5.49
N PHE A 121 2.25 14.69 -5.86
CA PHE A 121 2.31 16.05 -6.39
C PHE A 121 2.99 17.01 -5.41
N LEU A 122 2.58 16.97 -4.14
CA LEU A 122 3.15 17.83 -3.10
C LEU A 122 4.67 17.57 -2.92
N SER A 123 5.10 16.32 -2.96
CA SER A 123 6.51 15.95 -2.86
C SER A 123 7.32 16.41 -4.08
N ILE A 124 6.74 16.32 -5.29
CA ILE A 124 7.35 16.85 -6.52
C ILE A 124 7.51 18.36 -6.44
N VAL A 125 6.46 19.09 -6.04
CA VAL A 125 6.50 20.55 -5.89
C VAL A 125 7.60 20.95 -4.92
N VAL A 126 7.68 20.32 -3.75
CA VAL A 126 8.73 20.65 -2.78
C VAL A 126 10.12 20.29 -3.30
N GLY A 127 10.28 19.18 -4.03
CA GLY A 127 11.54 18.84 -4.69
C GLY A 127 12.00 19.93 -5.67
N ILE A 128 11.09 20.39 -6.54
CA ILE A 128 11.36 21.46 -7.51
C ILE A 128 11.68 22.78 -6.78
N THR A 129 10.85 23.19 -5.83
CA THR A 129 11.08 24.42 -5.05
C THR A 129 12.41 24.37 -4.32
N SER A 130 12.78 23.22 -3.76
CA SER A 130 14.04 23.09 -3.03
C SER A 130 15.25 23.15 -3.96
N ALA A 131 15.19 22.52 -5.14
CA ALA A 131 16.23 22.64 -6.16
C ALA A 131 16.40 24.09 -6.62
N TYR A 132 15.29 24.80 -6.83
CA TYR A 132 15.30 26.22 -7.17
C TYR A 132 15.92 27.08 -6.07
N LEU A 133 15.55 26.86 -4.80
CA LEU A 133 16.11 27.58 -3.64
C LEU A 133 17.61 27.34 -3.44
N VAL A 134 18.11 26.15 -3.79
CA VAL A 134 19.55 25.86 -3.82
C VAL A 134 20.22 26.62 -4.97
N GLN A 135 19.60 26.67 -6.15
CA GLN A 135 20.14 27.38 -7.31
C GLN A 135 20.30 28.90 -7.06
N ILE A 136 19.36 29.52 -6.35
CA ILE A 136 19.44 30.94 -5.98
C ILE A 136 20.22 31.19 -4.67
N GLU A 137 20.94 30.17 -4.18
CA GLU A 137 21.80 30.20 -2.97
C GLU A 137 21.09 30.57 -1.65
N VAL A 138 19.77 30.51 -1.60
CA VAL A 138 18.98 30.74 -0.38
C VAL A 138 19.17 29.58 0.61
N ILE A 139 19.26 28.34 0.10
CA ILE A 139 19.59 27.16 0.88
C ILE A 139 20.98 26.68 0.47
N ARG A 140 21.87 26.52 1.44
CA ARG A 140 23.20 25.97 1.21
C ARG A 140 23.21 24.47 1.47
N PRO A 141 23.75 23.63 0.57
CA PRO A 141 23.91 22.21 0.83
C PRO A 141 24.82 22.01 2.05
N VAL A 142 24.38 21.22 3.03
CA VAL A 142 25.23 20.83 4.15
C VAL A 142 26.25 19.83 3.65
N ALA A 143 27.50 19.92 4.11
CA ALA A 143 28.55 18.97 3.76
C ALA A 143 28.07 17.52 3.96
N SER A 144 28.35 16.67 2.99
CA SER A 144 28.00 15.24 2.99
C SER A 144 28.32 14.61 4.35
N THR A 145 27.37 13.90 4.94
CA THR A 145 27.55 13.16 6.21
C THR A 145 28.38 11.88 6.04
N GLY A 146 29.05 11.72 4.90
CA GLY A 146 29.84 10.55 4.55
C GLY A 146 28.98 9.43 3.93
N PRO A 147 29.54 8.63 3.00
CA PRO A 147 28.79 7.67 2.19
C PRO A 147 28.07 6.58 3.02
N TRP A 148 28.62 6.21 4.18
CA TRP A 148 28.04 5.20 5.05
C TRP A 148 26.73 5.64 5.72
N SER A 149 26.59 6.92 6.06
CA SER A 149 25.38 7.46 6.68
C SER A 149 24.21 7.51 5.68
N SER A 150 24.50 7.92 4.44
CA SER A 150 23.56 7.93 3.32
C SER A 150 23.07 6.51 3.00
N LEU A 151 24.00 5.56 2.91
CA LEU A 151 23.68 4.15 2.65
C LEU A 151 22.79 3.55 3.74
N LEU A 152 23.04 3.86 5.02
CA LEU A 152 22.20 3.38 6.12
C LEU A 152 20.76 3.90 6.00
N GLY A 153 20.59 5.18 5.64
CA GLY A 153 19.27 5.78 5.41
C GLY A 153 18.52 5.12 4.24
N GLU A 154 19.21 4.83 3.14
CA GLU A 154 18.66 4.13 1.98
C GLU A 154 18.25 2.68 2.33
N ILE A 155 19.13 1.92 3.00
CA ILE A 155 18.83 0.55 3.44
C ILE A 155 17.61 0.52 4.35
N CYS A 156 17.55 1.39 5.36
CA CYS A 156 16.39 1.49 6.25
C CYS A 156 15.10 1.79 5.48
N SER A 157 15.18 2.65 4.46
CA SER A 157 14.01 3.03 3.67
C SER A 157 13.51 1.89 2.77
N PHE A 158 14.43 1.16 2.12
CA PHE A 158 14.05 -0.02 1.33
C PHE A 158 13.49 -1.15 2.18
N ILE A 159 14.03 -1.37 3.38
CA ILE A 159 13.47 -2.33 4.35
C ILE A 159 12.04 -1.92 4.71
N LEU A 160 11.78 -0.63 4.98
CA LEU A 160 10.45 -0.16 5.31
C LEU A 160 9.47 -0.33 4.14
N VAL A 161 9.88 -0.03 2.89
CA VAL A 161 9.07 -0.30 1.69
C VAL A 161 8.74 -1.79 1.57
N ALA A 162 9.71 -2.68 1.78
CA ALA A 162 9.50 -4.12 1.72
C ALA A 162 8.50 -4.61 2.79
N ILE A 163 8.59 -4.07 4.01
CA ILE A 163 7.63 -4.34 5.09
C ILE A 163 6.22 -3.87 4.70
N LEU A 164 6.10 -2.65 4.17
CA LEU A 164 4.81 -2.09 3.73
C LEU A 164 4.19 -2.92 2.60
N MET A 165 4.97 -3.29 1.58
CA MET A 165 4.52 -4.19 0.51
C MET A 165 4.05 -5.54 1.04
N LYS A 166 4.78 -6.12 2.02
CA LYS A 166 4.37 -7.37 2.66
C LYS A 166 3.01 -7.25 3.34
N TYR A 167 2.75 -6.15 4.06
CA TYR A 167 1.45 -5.90 4.68
C TYR A 167 0.33 -5.80 3.62
N THR A 168 0.57 -5.12 2.51
CA THR A 168 -0.39 -5.04 1.39
C THR A 168 -0.72 -6.41 0.82
N LEU A 169 0.30 -7.21 0.54
CA LEU A 169 0.14 -8.54 -0.07
C LEU A 169 -0.54 -9.53 0.90
N LEU A 170 -0.19 -9.48 2.19
CA LEU A 170 -0.84 -10.29 3.23
C LEU A 170 -2.30 -9.89 3.45
N GLY A 171 -2.59 -8.58 3.45
CA GLY A 171 -3.95 -8.07 3.55
C GLY A 171 -4.82 -8.56 2.39
N PHE A 172 -4.32 -8.44 1.16
CA PHE A 172 -5.01 -8.95 -0.02
C PHE A 172 -5.26 -10.46 0.05
N LYS A 173 -4.28 -11.24 0.52
CA LYS A 173 -4.44 -12.68 0.73
C LYS A 173 -5.50 -12.99 1.79
N THR A 174 -5.52 -12.25 2.89
CA THR A 174 -6.47 -12.44 4.00
C THR A 174 -7.89 -12.14 3.55
N VAL A 175 -8.13 -11.00 2.88
CA VAL A 175 -9.45 -10.64 2.33
C VAL A 175 -9.93 -11.71 1.33
N LYS A 176 -9.03 -12.22 0.48
CA LYS A 176 -9.37 -13.30 -0.46
C LYS A 176 -9.76 -14.58 0.27
N THR A 177 -9.05 -14.93 1.34
CA THR A 177 -9.36 -16.11 2.18
C THR A 177 -10.68 -15.92 2.93
N GLU A 178 -10.91 -14.78 3.58
CA GLU A 178 -12.16 -14.49 4.30
C GLU A 178 -13.36 -14.47 3.35
N LEU A 179 -13.24 -13.87 2.17
CA LEU A 179 -14.30 -13.91 1.16
C LEU A 179 -14.60 -15.36 0.73
N SER A 180 -13.56 -16.16 0.52
CA SER A 180 -13.70 -17.58 0.21
C SER A 180 -14.37 -18.35 1.34
N GLU A 181 -14.05 -18.04 2.61
CA GLU A 181 -14.66 -18.68 3.77
C GLU A 181 -16.12 -18.27 3.96
N VAL A 182 -16.46 -17.00 3.76
CA VAL A 182 -17.85 -16.52 3.81
C VAL A 182 -18.69 -17.19 2.72
N GLN A 183 -18.16 -17.32 1.50
CA GLN A 183 -18.81 -18.07 0.42
C GLN A 183 -19.02 -19.54 0.80
N ARG A 184 -18.01 -20.18 1.40
CA ARG A 184 -18.09 -21.55 1.91
C ARG A 184 -19.13 -21.70 3.02
N TYR A 185 -19.13 -20.83 4.02
CA TYR A 185 -20.10 -20.86 5.13
C TYR A 185 -21.54 -20.60 4.67
N ALA A 186 -21.71 -19.68 3.73
CA ALA A 186 -23.00 -19.40 3.13
C ALA A 186 -23.46 -20.50 2.14
N LYS A 187 -22.62 -21.51 1.88
CA LYS A 187 -22.81 -22.57 0.87
C LYS A 187 -23.14 -22.00 -0.52
N LEU A 188 -22.51 -20.86 -0.86
CA LEU A 188 -22.72 -20.18 -2.13
C LEU A 188 -21.66 -20.62 -3.13
N GLY A 189 -22.11 -21.31 -4.18
CA GLY A 189 -21.28 -21.61 -5.34
C GLY A 189 -20.90 -20.33 -6.08
N GLY A 190 -19.62 -19.97 -6.06
CA GLY A 190 -19.06 -18.85 -6.80
C GLY A 190 -18.14 -19.28 -7.95
N TRP A 191 -18.05 -18.44 -8.97
CA TRP A 191 -17.05 -18.50 -10.02
C TRP A 191 -16.48 -17.10 -10.30
N SER A 192 -15.23 -17.03 -10.73
CA SER A 192 -14.60 -15.77 -11.16
C SER A 192 -13.85 -15.98 -12.47
N LEU A 193 -14.09 -15.11 -13.46
CA LEU A 193 -13.44 -15.15 -14.76
C LEU A 193 -12.44 -14.00 -14.89
N ASN A 194 -11.20 -14.34 -15.22
CA ASN A 194 -10.23 -13.35 -15.68
C ASN A 194 -10.51 -13.04 -17.16
N MET A 195 -11.00 -11.84 -17.44
CA MET A 195 -11.36 -11.40 -18.79
C MET A 195 -10.15 -11.24 -19.74
N GLN A 196 -8.92 -11.18 -19.23
CA GLN A 196 -7.71 -11.08 -20.04
C GLN A 196 -7.15 -12.45 -20.41
N THR A 197 -7.02 -13.35 -19.43
CA THR A 197 -6.44 -14.69 -19.62
C THR A 197 -7.48 -15.76 -19.94
N LEU A 198 -8.77 -15.44 -19.79
CA LEU A 198 -9.89 -16.37 -19.88
C LEU A 198 -9.79 -17.56 -18.90
N GLU A 199 -9.06 -17.37 -17.81
CA GLU A 199 -9.01 -18.35 -16.72
C GLU A 199 -10.23 -18.21 -15.82
N LEU A 200 -10.95 -19.31 -15.64
CA LEU A 200 -12.09 -19.45 -14.76
C LEU A 200 -11.64 -20.14 -13.48
N VAL A 201 -11.92 -19.52 -12.34
CA VAL A 201 -11.72 -20.12 -11.02
C VAL A 201 -13.08 -20.47 -10.44
N LEU A 202 -13.26 -21.73 -10.09
CA LEU A 202 -14.46 -22.26 -9.46
C LEU A 202 -14.21 -22.48 -7.97
N SER A 203 -15.16 -22.07 -7.14
CA SER A 203 -15.20 -22.42 -5.71
C SER A 203 -15.47 -23.91 -5.51
N LYS A 204 -15.19 -24.43 -4.31
CA LYS A 204 -15.53 -25.79 -3.91
C LYS A 204 -17.03 -26.07 -4.02
N GLU A 205 -17.86 -25.15 -3.53
CA GLU A 205 -19.32 -25.24 -3.55
C GLU A 205 -19.87 -25.28 -4.97
N TYR A 206 -19.30 -24.48 -5.88
CA TYR A 206 -19.69 -24.52 -7.29
C TYR A 206 -19.31 -25.86 -7.93
N GLN A 207 -18.17 -26.45 -7.57
CA GLN A 207 -17.79 -27.77 -8.06
C GLN A 207 -18.70 -28.88 -7.51
N TYR A 208 -19.18 -28.78 -6.28
CA TYR A 208 -20.23 -29.68 -5.76
C TYR A 208 -21.52 -29.58 -6.57
N LEU A 209 -21.94 -28.37 -6.96
CA LEU A 209 -23.10 -28.18 -7.85
C LEU A 209 -22.90 -28.83 -9.23
N LEU A 210 -21.65 -28.93 -9.69
CA LEU A 210 -21.29 -29.63 -10.93
C LEU A 210 -21.17 -31.15 -10.75
N GLY A 211 -21.44 -31.69 -9.55
CA GLY A 211 -21.43 -33.13 -9.25
C GLY A 211 -20.08 -33.70 -8.82
N TYR A 212 -19.13 -32.87 -8.37
CA TYR A 212 -17.85 -33.35 -7.82
C TYR A 212 -17.89 -33.51 -6.30
N ASP A 213 -18.06 -34.74 -5.82
CA ASP A 213 -18.14 -35.07 -4.39
C ASP A 213 -16.80 -34.94 -3.63
N ASP A 214 -15.67 -34.97 -4.34
CA ASP A 214 -14.32 -34.72 -3.79
C ASP A 214 -13.71 -33.45 -4.38
N ALA A 215 -14.46 -32.35 -4.34
CA ALA A 215 -14.03 -31.07 -4.86
C ALA A 215 -12.90 -30.44 -4.01
N LYS A 216 -11.83 -30.00 -4.68
CA LYS A 216 -10.77 -29.18 -4.06
C LYS A 216 -11.31 -27.78 -3.74
N GLU A 217 -10.71 -27.11 -2.74
CA GLU A 217 -11.08 -25.75 -2.29
C GLU A 217 -11.25 -24.75 -3.45
N SER A 218 -10.41 -24.84 -4.47
CA SER A 218 -10.59 -24.09 -5.72
C SER A 218 -10.07 -24.87 -6.92
N LYS A 219 -10.70 -24.72 -8.08
CA LYS A 219 -10.24 -25.28 -9.35
C LYS A 219 -10.14 -24.20 -10.40
N THR A 220 -8.94 -24.04 -10.96
CA THR A 220 -8.69 -23.15 -12.09
C THR A 220 -8.73 -23.96 -13.38
N LEU A 221 -9.43 -23.47 -14.38
CA LEU A 221 -9.50 -24.06 -15.72
C LEU A 221 -9.75 -22.97 -16.77
N HIS A 222 -9.38 -23.23 -18.01
CA HIS A 222 -9.63 -22.29 -19.10
C HIS A 222 -11.13 -22.25 -19.44
N LEU A 223 -11.67 -21.07 -19.77
CA LEU A 223 -13.10 -20.88 -20.05
C LEU A 223 -13.61 -21.83 -21.14
N SER A 224 -12.84 -22.07 -22.20
CA SER A 224 -13.25 -23.01 -23.25
C SER A 224 -13.43 -24.43 -22.73
N THR A 225 -12.59 -24.89 -21.79
CA THR A 225 -12.74 -26.18 -21.13
C THR A 225 -14.03 -26.25 -20.32
N PHE A 226 -14.41 -25.14 -19.66
CA PHE A 226 -15.69 -25.05 -18.94
C PHE A 226 -16.88 -25.14 -19.91
N LEU A 227 -16.90 -24.29 -20.93
CA LEU A 227 -18.00 -24.19 -21.88
C LEU A 227 -18.22 -25.53 -22.60
N ASN A 228 -17.15 -26.19 -23.03
CA ASN A 228 -17.24 -27.48 -23.70
C ASN A 228 -17.74 -28.61 -22.78
N ALA A 229 -17.50 -28.52 -21.48
CA ALA A 229 -17.89 -29.54 -20.53
C ALA A 229 -19.31 -29.35 -19.98
N TYR A 230 -19.78 -28.11 -19.84
CA TYR A 230 -21.02 -27.81 -19.08
C TYR A 230 -22.06 -26.99 -19.85
N VAL A 231 -21.74 -26.47 -21.04
CA VAL A 231 -22.72 -25.80 -21.90
C VAL A 231 -22.99 -26.71 -23.09
N PHE A 232 -24.25 -27.13 -23.26
CA PHE A 232 -24.60 -28.14 -24.27
C PHE A 232 -24.87 -27.54 -25.65
N ASP A 233 -25.44 -26.34 -25.71
CA ASP A 233 -25.80 -25.68 -26.95
C ASP A 233 -24.63 -24.86 -27.52
N GLU A 234 -24.28 -25.09 -28.78
CA GLU A 234 -23.25 -24.34 -29.50
C GLU A 234 -23.66 -22.88 -29.74
N GLU A 235 -24.96 -22.60 -29.89
CA GLU A 235 -25.46 -21.23 -30.02
C GLU A 235 -25.22 -20.43 -28.73
N ASP A 236 -25.45 -21.04 -27.56
CA ASP A 236 -25.19 -20.42 -26.26
C ASP A 236 -23.69 -20.19 -26.02
N LYS A 237 -22.83 -21.15 -26.40
CA LYS A 237 -21.37 -20.96 -26.33
C LYS A 237 -20.93 -19.78 -27.17
N ALA A 238 -21.39 -19.72 -28.42
CA ALA A 238 -21.08 -18.62 -29.34
C ALA A 238 -21.58 -17.28 -28.80
N ARG A 239 -22.80 -17.25 -28.24
CA ARG A 239 -23.38 -16.05 -27.62
C ARG A 239 -22.59 -15.57 -26.41
N ILE A 240 -22.18 -16.47 -25.51
CA ILE A 240 -21.36 -16.11 -24.34
C ILE A 240 -20.04 -15.50 -24.80
N LEU A 241 -19.37 -16.11 -25.79
CA LEU A 241 -18.11 -15.60 -26.33
C LEU A 241 -18.28 -14.24 -27.02
N ASP A 242 -19.36 -14.03 -27.77
CA ASP A 242 -19.70 -12.75 -28.40
C ASP A 242 -19.96 -11.65 -27.35
N ILE A 243 -20.71 -11.94 -26.29
CA ILE A 243 -20.95 -11.00 -25.19
C ILE A 243 -19.63 -10.63 -24.49
N LEU A 244 -18.76 -11.60 -24.23
CA LEU A 244 -17.46 -11.37 -23.63
C LEU A 244 -16.57 -10.49 -24.53
N ALA A 245 -16.56 -10.76 -25.84
CA ALA A 245 -15.83 -9.97 -26.82
C ALA A 245 -16.32 -8.52 -26.84
N LYS A 246 -17.64 -8.30 -26.94
CA LYS A 246 -18.27 -6.97 -26.91
C LYS A 246 -18.00 -6.21 -25.60
N SER A 247 -18.07 -6.91 -24.46
CA SER A 247 -17.77 -6.31 -23.16
C SER A 247 -16.32 -5.83 -23.07
N ARG A 248 -15.38 -6.53 -23.70
CA ARG A 248 -13.97 -6.15 -23.75
C ARG A 248 -13.77 -4.88 -24.59
N THR A 249 -14.40 -4.81 -25.76
CA THR A 249 -14.34 -3.63 -26.64
C THR A 249 -14.96 -2.40 -25.97
N GLN A 250 -16.10 -2.57 -25.30
CA GLN A 250 -16.78 -1.47 -24.61
C GLN A 250 -16.00 -0.96 -23.39
N LYS A 251 -15.26 -1.85 -22.71
CA LYS A 251 -14.34 -1.46 -21.63
C LYS A 251 -13.16 -0.65 -22.16
N GLU A 252 -12.58 -1.04 -23.30
CA GLU A 252 -11.51 -0.29 -23.96
C GLU A 252 -11.98 1.10 -24.41
N LEU A 253 -13.20 1.22 -24.95
CA LEU A 253 -13.82 2.50 -25.33
C LEU A 253 -14.12 3.43 -24.13
N ARG A 254 -14.36 2.88 -22.93
CA ARG A 254 -14.55 3.68 -21.70
C ARG A 254 -13.24 4.14 -21.05
N ILE A 255 -12.11 3.55 -21.44
CA ILE A 255 -10.78 3.85 -20.91
C ILE A 255 -9.95 4.66 -21.92
N ALA A 256 -10.40 4.74 -23.18
CA ALA A 256 -9.87 5.67 -24.17
C ALA A 256 -10.22 7.13 -23.77
N PRO A 257 -9.26 8.08 -23.85
CA PRO A 257 -9.40 9.45 -23.38
C PRO A 257 -10.47 10.26 -24.13
#